data_AF-A0A8H3GRW5-F1
#
_entry.id   AF-A0A8H3GRW5-F1
#
_cell.length_a   1.000
_cell.length_b   1.000
_cell.length_c   1.000
_cell.angle_alpha   90.00
_cell.angle_beta   90.00
_cell.angle_gamma   90.00
#
_symmetry.space_group_name_H-M   'P 1'
#
loop_
_entity.id
_entity.type
_entity.pdbx_description
1 polymer ?
#
loop_
_entity_poly.entity_id
_entity_poly.type
_entity_poly.pdbx_seq_one_letter_code
_entity_poly.pdbx_strand_id
1 'polypeptide(L)'
;MNIEDVMPMLSNSNDNNPIEIHGITAMQFRDYLLILLGRPYDKEYSKLISYHNYFITHSKDICVRYLDIATLARRFRMVELEQWTIDALRTSFTGPTTTLAKIASENWDCDTVLKLRAFTKATKIELPVLTFIQYLVSVGSKDEAIAASGDHIDDIPCVGLYRNFKESDIEPVLFGCAFLNILSLGHRSPVWAGCLTRNDRAILYAAQAQLVNASEGLGLDLGWLSAPRSATPGQLCDKCSTRLLEKWNRSFGQCSKDLGSGYPLKDVSLLAQLPTYRHIISSGWGSACKQNSRCVPTLLGSVDTHIQQVFTKATSHYKKVVEEL
;
A
#
# COMPACT_ATOMS: atom_id res chain seq x y z
N MET A 1 35.57 20.49 -12.62
CA MET A 1 34.26 21.07 -13.01
C MET A 1 33.76 21.81 -11.79
N ASN A 2 33.99 23.12 -11.75
CA ASN A 2 33.70 23.96 -10.59
C ASN A 2 32.19 24.20 -10.52
N ILE A 3 31.65 24.12 -9.31
CA ILE A 3 30.23 24.36 -8.98
C ILE A 3 29.83 25.84 -9.23
N GLU A 4 30.79 26.71 -9.54
CA GLU A 4 30.60 28.16 -9.73
C GLU A 4 29.95 28.53 -11.07
N ASP A 5 29.84 27.62 -12.04
CA ASP A 5 29.38 27.95 -13.39
C ASP A 5 27.90 27.66 -13.68
N VAL A 6 27.07 27.33 -12.68
CA VAL A 6 25.64 27.07 -12.90
C VAL A 6 24.78 27.72 -11.81
N MET A 7 24.47 29.00 -12.01
CA MET A 7 23.16 29.66 -11.80
C MET A 7 23.40 31.18 -11.69
N PRO A 8 22.49 32.03 -12.23
CA PRO A 8 22.54 33.46 -11.91
C PRO A 8 22.41 33.59 -10.40
N MET A 9 23.38 34.25 -9.75
CA MET A 9 23.27 34.57 -8.32
C MET A 9 21.91 35.23 -8.09
N LEU A 10 21.10 34.64 -7.22
CA LEU A 10 19.93 35.32 -6.67
C LEU A 10 20.48 36.55 -5.96
N SER A 11 20.30 37.71 -6.57
CA SER A 11 21.06 38.95 -6.30
C SER A 11 20.94 39.47 -4.86
N ASN A 12 20.14 38.83 -4.02
CA ASN A 12 19.86 39.22 -2.64
C ASN A 12 20.09 38.10 -1.60
N SER A 13 20.59 36.91 -1.94
CA SER A 13 20.82 35.84 -0.95
C SER A 13 22.20 35.95 -0.32
N ASN A 14 22.27 35.98 1.02
CA ASN A 14 23.51 35.92 1.81
C ASN A 14 23.23 35.30 3.18
N ASP A 15 24.23 35.18 4.06
CA ASP A 15 24.05 34.56 5.39
C ASP A 15 23.02 35.29 6.27
N ASN A 16 22.84 36.60 6.08
CA ASN A 16 21.83 37.40 6.77
C ASN A 16 20.46 37.39 6.06
N ASN A 17 20.38 36.87 4.85
CA ASN A 17 19.15 36.69 4.07
C ASN A 17 19.18 35.35 3.32
N PRO A 18 19.08 34.23 4.05
CA PRO A 18 19.22 32.90 3.47
C PRO A 18 18.04 32.59 2.55
N ILE A 19 18.25 31.65 1.61
CA ILE A 19 17.15 31.12 0.81
C ILE A 19 16.33 30.21 1.72
N GLU A 20 15.14 30.67 2.09
CA GLU A 20 14.22 29.89 2.91
C GLU A 20 13.44 28.89 2.05
N ILE A 21 13.61 27.61 2.37
CA ILE A 21 12.91 26.52 1.71
C ILE A 21 11.83 26.00 2.67
N HIS A 22 10.62 26.55 2.55
CA HIS A 22 9.51 26.16 3.43
C HIS A 22 8.98 24.75 3.15
N GLY A 23 8.48 24.09 4.19
CA GLY A 23 7.79 22.79 4.11
C GLY A 23 8.73 21.60 3.92
N ILE A 24 10.03 21.77 4.19
CA ILE A 24 11.05 20.72 4.10
C ILE A 24 11.83 20.71 5.40
N THR A 25 12.01 19.53 5.98
CA THR A 25 12.84 19.39 7.20
C THR A 25 14.32 19.38 6.85
N ALA A 26 15.17 19.77 7.81
CA ALA A 26 16.62 19.70 7.64
C ALA A 26 17.11 18.28 7.30
N MET A 27 16.43 17.24 7.82
CA MET A 27 16.77 15.84 7.54
C MET A 27 16.49 15.48 6.07
N GLN A 28 15.31 15.83 5.56
CA GLN A 28 14.94 15.61 4.15
C GLN A 28 15.92 16.30 3.21
N PHE A 29 16.26 17.56 3.50
CA PHE A 29 17.20 18.31 2.67
C PHE A 29 18.62 17.72 2.74
N ARG A 30 19.05 17.24 3.92
CA ARG A 30 20.34 16.55 4.07
C ARG A 30 20.41 15.28 3.25
N ASP A 31 19.37 14.46 3.23
CA ASP A 31 19.33 13.23 2.42
C ASP A 31 19.38 13.52 0.92
N TYR A 32 18.71 14.59 0.49
CA TYR A 32 18.80 15.08 -0.88
C TYR A 32 20.21 15.55 -1.25
N LEU A 33 20.84 16.36 -0.40
CA LEU A 33 22.23 16.79 -0.62
C LEU A 33 23.22 15.61 -0.58
N LEU A 34 22.94 14.59 0.24
CA LEU A 34 23.77 13.39 0.30
C LEU A 34 23.81 12.65 -1.04
N ILE A 35 22.71 12.61 -1.81
CA ILE A 35 22.75 12.01 -3.15
C ILE A 35 23.53 12.88 -4.15
N LEU A 36 23.40 14.20 -4.05
CA LEU A 36 24.06 15.11 -5.00
C LEU A 36 25.56 15.26 -4.76
N LEU A 37 25.97 15.29 -3.49
CA LEU A 37 27.32 15.64 -3.06
C LEU A 37 28.06 14.47 -2.38
N GLY A 38 27.36 13.35 -2.18
CA GLY A 38 27.89 12.18 -1.50
C GLY A 38 29.06 11.57 -2.25
N ARG A 39 30.02 11.06 -1.49
CA ARG A 39 31.22 10.40 -2.02
C ARG A 39 31.05 8.88 -1.92
N PRO A 40 31.60 8.09 -2.86
CA PRO A 40 31.50 6.62 -2.82
C PRO A 40 32.00 5.95 -1.54
N TYR A 41 32.84 6.61 -0.75
CA TYR A 41 33.38 6.09 0.52
C TYR A 41 32.51 6.48 1.74
N ASP A 42 31.55 7.37 1.56
CA ASP A 42 30.59 7.73 2.61
C ASP A 42 29.64 6.55 2.84
N LYS A 43 29.51 6.12 4.09
CA LYS A 43 28.71 4.94 4.45
C LYS A 43 27.22 5.14 4.19
N GLU A 44 26.70 6.34 4.43
CA GLU A 44 25.28 6.66 4.24
C GLU A 44 24.93 6.82 2.76
N TYR A 45 25.81 7.44 1.98
CA TYR A 45 25.71 7.47 0.52
C TYR A 45 25.77 6.05 -0.06
N SER A 46 26.76 5.26 0.37
CA SER A 46 26.94 3.89 -0.10
C SER A 46 25.71 3.04 0.18
N LYS A 47 25.09 3.19 1.35
CA LYS A 47 23.80 2.55 1.66
C LYS A 47 22.75 2.94 0.62
N LEU A 48 22.48 4.23 0.43
CA LEU A 48 21.45 4.69 -0.53
C LEU A 48 21.68 4.22 -1.96
N ILE A 49 22.92 4.16 -2.43
CA ILE A 49 23.25 3.75 -3.81
C ILE A 49 23.27 2.22 -3.95
N SER A 50 23.87 1.50 -3.00
CA SER A 50 24.00 0.04 -3.06
C SER A 50 22.64 -0.65 -2.96
N TYR A 51 21.71 -0.06 -2.21
CA TYR A 51 20.38 -0.63 -2.00
C TYR A 51 19.49 -0.58 -3.25
N HIS A 52 19.83 0.24 -4.25
CA HIS A 52 19.18 0.21 -5.55
C HIS A 52 19.25 -1.19 -6.23
N ASN A 53 20.30 -1.97 -5.94
CA ASN A 53 20.56 -3.25 -6.60
C ASN A 53 20.32 -4.48 -5.70
N TYR A 54 20.09 -4.31 -4.40
CA TYR A 54 19.98 -5.44 -3.45
C TYR A 54 18.67 -5.38 -2.67
N PHE A 55 17.78 -6.35 -2.94
CA PHE A 55 16.46 -6.38 -2.31
C PHE A 55 16.46 -6.61 -0.80
N ILE A 56 17.49 -7.26 -0.25
CA ILE A 56 17.56 -7.71 1.16
C ILE A 56 17.68 -6.54 2.13
N THR A 57 18.16 -5.42 1.63
CA THR A 57 18.55 -4.26 2.44
C THR A 57 17.48 -3.19 2.53
N HIS A 58 16.38 -3.30 1.78
CA HIS A 58 15.27 -2.37 1.90
C HIS A 58 14.60 -2.43 3.29
N SER A 59 14.16 -1.27 3.73
CA SER A 59 13.43 -0.99 4.99
C SER A 59 12.46 0.18 4.76
N LYS A 60 11.57 0.45 5.73
CA LYS A 60 10.73 1.66 5.75
C LYS A 60 11.60 2.90 5.60
N ASP A 61 12.65 3.04 6.41
CA ASP A 61 13.49 4.24 6.44
C ASP A 61 14.10 4.55 5.06
N ILE A 62 14.56 3.54 4.33
CA ILE A 62 15.11 3.73 2.98
C ILE A 62 14.02 4.17 2.01
N CYS A 63 12.82 3.59 2.10
CA CYS A 63 11.68 4.00 1.27
C CYS A 63 11.28 5.46 1.54
N VAL A 64 11.27 5.88 2.81
CA VAL A 64 10.99 7.27 3.21
C VAL A 64 12.06 8.21 2.66
N ARG A 65 13.35 7.86 2.80
CA ARG A 65 14.44 8.67 2.23
C ARG A 65 14.31 8.83 0.72
N TYR A 66 14.00 7.76 -0.01
CA TYR A 66 13.75 7.86 -1.45
C TYR A 66 12.51 8.72 -1.75
N LEU A 67 11.42 8.60 -0.99
CA LEU A 67 10.25 9.46 -1.16
C LEU A 67 10.59 10.95 -0.97
N ASP A 68 11.37 11.27 0.05
CA ASP A 68 11.82 12.64 0.34
C ASP A 68 12.73 13.18 -0.76
N ILE A 69 13.72 12.40 -1.20
CA ILE A 69 14.63 12.76 -2.30
C ILE A 69 13.83 12.99 -3.58
N ALA A 70 12.88 12.11 -3.91
CA ALA A 70 12.08 12.24 -5.14
C ALA A 70 11.16 13.48 -5.08
N THR A 71 10.58 13.78 -3.91
CA THR A 71 9.77 14.97 -3.69
C THR A 71 10.58 16.25 -3.87
N LEU A 72 11.82 16.28 -3.34
CA LEU A 72 12.74 17.39 -3.48
C LEU A 72 13.25 17.54 -4.91
N ALA A 73 13.63 16.45 -5.56
CA ALA A 73 14.05 16.44 -6.96
C ALA A 73 12.95 16.99 -7.88
N ARG A 74 11.69 16.59 -7.66
CA ARG A 74 10.53 17.16 -8.39
C ARG A 74 10.40 18.66 -8.14
N ARG A 75 10.48 19.10 -6.88
CA ARG A 75 10.36 20.53 -6.50
C ARG A 75 11.45 21.39 -7.13
N PHE A 76 12.69 20.88 -7.18
CA PHE A 76 13.82 21.56 -7.80
C PHE A 76 13.98 21.27 -9.31
N ARG A 77 13.02 20.56 -9.92
CA ARG A 77 12.99 20.21 -11.35
C ARG A 77 14.22 19.39 -11.81
N MET A 78 14.79 18.59 -10.92
CA MET A 78 15.86 17.64 -11.25
C MET A 78 15.28 16.32 -11.78
N VAL A 79 14.87 16.34 -13.06
CA VAL A 79 14.11 15.25 -13.69
C VAL A 79 14.84 13.90 -13.65
N GLU A 80 16.15 13.88 -13.91
CA GLU A 80 16.94 12.64 -13.91
C GLU A 80 17.04 12.03 -12.51
N LEU A 81 17.23 12.86 -11.49
CA LEU A 81 17.29 12.43 -10.10
C LEU A 81 15.92 11.91 -9.65
N GLU A 82 14.84 12.64 -9.96
CA GLU A 82 13.47 12.19 -9.68
C GLU A 82 13.23 10.81 -10.32
N GLN A 83 13.61 10.65 -11.59
CA GLN A 83 13.41 9.40 -12.30
C GLN A 83 14.20 8.25 -11.68
N TRP A 84 15.47 8.48 -11.32
CA TRP A 84 16.30 7.50 -10.63
C TRP A 84 15.67 7.08 -9.29
N THR A 85 15.16 8.04 -8.51
CA THR A 85 14.57 7.73 -7.21
C THR A 85 13.22 7.01 -7.33
N ILE A 86 12.41 7.34 -8.35
CA ILE A 86 11.19 6.57 -8.67
C ILE A 86 11.54 5.11 -9.01
N ASP A 87 12.63 4.89 -9.76
CA ASP A 87 13.09 3.53 -10.06
C ASP A 87 13.61 2.79 -8.82
N ALA A 88 14.26 3.49 -7.89
CA ALA A 88 14.65 2.92 -6.61
C ALA A 88 13.43 2.52 -5.75
N LEU A 89 12.42 3.40 -5.64
CA LEU A 89 11.15 3.09 -4.97
C LEU A 89 10.44 1.90 -5.62
N ARG A 90 10.43 1.84 -6.96
CA ARG A 90 9.86 0.70 -7.69
C ARG A 90 10.50 -0.60 -7.22
N THR A 91 11.83 -0.65 -7.16
CA THR A 91 12.58 -1.84 -6.73
C THR A 91 12.19 -2.28 -5.31
N SER A 92 11.97 -1.34 -4.39
CA SER A 92 11.48 -1.65 -3.04
C SER A 92 10.12 -2.33 -3.06
N PHE A 93 9.19 -1.86 -3.90
CA PHE A 93 7.80 -2.33 -3.92
C PHE A 93 7.51 -3.47 -4.90
N THR A 94 8.45 -3.78 -5.80
CA THR A 94 8.37 -4.93 -6.72
C THR A 94 9.35 -6.05 -6.36
N GLY A 95 10.00 -5.94 -5.20
CA GLY A 95 10.96 -6.93 -4.72
C GLY A 95 10.32 -8.27 -4.29
N PRO A 96 11.14 -9.22 -3.80
CA PRO A 96 10.66 -10.46 -3.24
C PRO A 96 9.62 -10.24 -2.14
N THR A 97 8.65 -11.14 -2.04
CA THR A 97 7.59 -11.08 -1.03
C THR A 97 8.12 -11.02 0.40
N THR A 98 9.23 -11.68 0.70
CA THR A 98 9.88 -11.61 2.02
C THR A 98 10.37 -10.21 2.37
N THR A 99 10.92 -9.47 1.41
CA THR A 99 11.31 -8.06 1.59
C THR A 99 10.08 -7.19 1.83
N LEU A 100 9.03 -7.35 1.03
CA LEU A 100 7.79 -6.60 1.19
C LEU A 100 7.14 -6.84 2.56
N ALA A 101 7.10 -8.09 3.02
CA ALA A 101 6.58 -8.46 4.33
C ALA A 101 7.40 -7.83 5.46
N LYS A 102 8.73 -7.83 5.34
CA LYS A 102 9.62 -7.13 6.28
C LYS A 102 9.32 -5.63 6.33
N ILE A 103 9.28 -4.95 5.19
CA ILE A 103 8.99 -3.51 5.12
C ILE A 103 7.62 -3.20 5.73
N ALA A 104 6.60 -4.03 5.45
CA ALA A 104 5.25 -3.85 5.98
C ALA A 104 5.16 -4.09 7.50
N SER A 105 6.07 -4.87 8.08
CA SER A 105 6.11 -5.13 9.53
C SER A 105 6.77 -4.01 10.34
N GLU A 106 7.42 -3.06 9.68
CA GLU A 106 7.99 -1.89 10.34
C GLU A 106 6.89 -0.87 10.71
N ASN A 107 7.15 0.01 11.67
CA ASN A 107 6.13 0.95 12.17
C ASN A 107 5.87 2.07 11.16
N TRP A 108 4.83 1.93 10.33
CA TRP A 108 4.35 2.99 9.42
C TRP A 108 3.32 3.88 10.12
N ASP A 109 3.52 5.19 10.03
CA ASP A 109 2.54 6.21 10.41
C ASP A 109 1.68 6.59 9.20
N CYS A 110 0.45 7.09 9.46
CA CYS A 110 -0.48 7.45 8.40
C CYS A 110 0.04 8.56 7.48
N ASP A 111 0.69 9.58 8.02
CA ASP A 111 1.19 10.72 7.24
C ASP A 111 2.21 10.29 6.19
N THR A 112 3.14 9.40 6.55
CA THR A 112 4.11 8.83 5.62
C THR A 112 3.42 8.01 4.52
N VAL A 113 2.41 7.22 4.87
CA VAL A 113 1.61 6.45 3.90
C VAL A 113 0.85 7.37 2.94
N LEU A 114 0.26 8.46 3.44
CA LEU A 114 -0.45 9.45 2.62
C LEU A 114 0.50 10.20 1.69
N LYS A 115 1.69 10.61 2.17
CA LYS A 115 2.74 11.22 1.33
C LYS A 115 3.18 10.27 0.22
N LEU A 116 3.41 8.99 0.57
CA LEU A 116 3.78 7.95 -0.40
C LEU A 116 2.68 7.77 -1.45
N ARG A 117 1.41 7.69 -1.04
CA ARG A 117 0.28 7.59 -1.98
C ARG A 117 0.17 8.81 -2.89
N ALA A 118 0.22 10.01 -2.32
CA ALA A 118 0.09 11.26 -3.06
C ALA A 118 1.22 11.43 -4.10
N PHE A 119 2.46 11.10 -3.73
CA PHE A 119 3.61 11.21 -4.64
C PHE A 119 3.54 10.23 -5.82
N THR A 120 3.03 9.03 -5.57
CA THR A 120 3.06 7.89 -6.52
C THR A 120 1.84 7.83 -7.43
N LYS A 121 0.78 8.58 -7.12
CA LYS A 121 -0.41 8.72 -7.95
C LYS A 121 -0.03 9.24 -9.35
N ALA A 122 -0.63 8.64 -10.39
CA ALA A 122 -0.35 8.92 -11.80
C ALA A 122 1.13 8.71 -12.22
N THR A 123 1.89 7.91 -11.46
CA THR A 123 3.26 7.51 -11.84
C THR A 123 3.32 6.03 -12.22
N LYS A 124 4.41 5.60 -12.86
CA LYS A 124 4.64 4.19 -13.22
C LYS A 124 4.70 3.21 -12.03
N ILE A 125 4.83 3.73 -10.81
CA ILE A 125 4.89 2.94 -9.57
C ILE A 125 3.58 2.96 -8.77
N GLU A 126 2.53 3.58 -9.31
CA GLU A 126 1.25 3.73 -8.61
C GLU A 126 0.69 2.38 -8.14
N LEU A 127 0.57 1.41 -9.04
CA LEU A 127 -0.04 0.12 -8.73
C LEU A 127 0.77 -0.68 -7.69
N PRO A 128 2.10 -0.88 -7.84
CA PRO A 128 2.91 -1.53 -6.82
C PRO A 128 2.76 -0.92 -5.42
N VAL A 129 2.73 0.41 -5.34
CA VAL A 129 2.61 1.13 -4.06
C VAL A 129 1.21 1.00 -3.50
N LEU A 130 0.16 1.12 -4.32
CA LEU A 130 -1.22 0.91 -3.89
C LEU A 130 -1.42 -0.50 -3.33
N THR A 131 -0.92 -1.53 -4.03
CA THR A 131 -0.96 -2.92 -3.56
C THR A 131 -0.18 -3.10 -2.25
N PHE A 132 0.97 -2.43 -2.11
CA PHE A 132 1.72 -2.43 -0.85
C PHE A 132 0.92 -1.80 0.30
N ILE A 133 0.30 -0.64 0.10
CA ILE A 133 -0.51 0.04 1.13
C ILE A 133 -1.71 -0.85 1.53
N GLN A 134 -2.38 -1.47 0.58
CA GLN A 134 -3.45 -2.42 0.87
C GLN A 134 -2.95 -3.61 1.70
N TYR A 135 -1.79 -4.16 1.36
CA TYR A 135 -1.16 -5.22 2.13
C TYR A 135 -0.78 -4.78 3.55
N LEU A 136 -0.15 -3.60 3.69
CA LEU A 136 0.18 -2.98 4.97
C LEU A 136 -1.04 -2.84 5.87
N VAL A 137 -2.17 -2.36 5.32
CA VAL A 137 -3.44 -2.25 6.04
C VAL A 137 -3.95 -3.61 6.51
N SER A 138 -3.93 -4.64 5.65
CA SER A 138 -4.42 -5.99 5.98
C SER A 138 -3.58 -6.75 7.01
N VAL A 139 -2.29 -6.45 7.12
CA VAL A 139 -1.40 -7.08 8.12
C VAL A 139 -1.32 -6.29 9.41
N GLY A 140 -1.38 -4.96 9.34
CA GLY A 140 -1.31 -4.06 10.51
C GLY A 140 -2.62 -3.94 11.28
N SER A 141 -3.76 -4.33 10.69
CA SER A 141 -5.08 -4.27 11.32
C SER A 141 -5.38 -5.42 12.29
N LYS A 142 -4.46 -6.35 12.57
CA LYS A 142 -4.72 -7.48 13.47
C LYS A 142 -4.57 -7.07 14.94
N ASP A 143 -5.46 -7.55 15.80
CA ASP A 143 -5.52 -7.19 17.24
C ASP A 143 -4.17 -7.29 17.98
N GLU A 144 -3.31 -8.24 17.62
CA GLU A 144 -1.96 -8.40 18.20
C GLU A 144 -1.02 -7.24 17.82
N ALA A 145 -1.13 -6.72 16.60
CA ALA A 145 -0.34 -5.57 16.14
C ALA A 145 -0.85 -4.26 16.77
N ILE A 146 -2.17 -4.16 16.99
CA ILE A 146 -2.81 -3.00 17.63
C ILE A 146 -2.54 -2.97 19.14
N ALA A 147 -2.49 -4.13 19.79
CA ALA A 147 -2.10 -4.24 21.20
C ALA A 147 -0.62 -3.91 21.44
N ALA A 148 0.25 -4.14 20.44
CA ALA A 148 1.66 -3.80 20.51
C ALA A 148 1.94 -2.30 20.31
N SER A 149 1.04 -1.56 19.64
CA SER A 149 1.21 -0.13 19.31
C SER A 149 0.76 0.84 20.42
N GLY A 150 1.08 0.52 21.69
CA GLY A 150 0.62 1.27 22.88
C GLY A 150 0.62 2.81 22.76
N ASP A 151 -0.38 3.43 23.39
CA ASP A 151 -0.69 4.87 23.51
C ASP A 151 -0.87 5.73 22.24
N HIS A 152 -0.53 5.22 21.04
CA HIS A 152 -0.66 5.96 19.77
C HIS A 152 -1.47 5.22 18.70
N ILE A 153 -2.63 4.67 19.08
CA ILE A 153 -3.55 3.94 18.17
C ILE A 153 -4.02 4.84 17.00
N ASP A 154 -4.00 6.17 17.18
CA ASP A 154 -4.33 7.14 16.13
C ASP A 154 -3.34 7.17 14.96
N ASP A 155 -2.10 6.68 15.14
CA ASP A 155 -1.07 6.64 14.10
C ASP A 155 -1.17 5.39 13.20
N ILE A 156 -2.10 4.47 13.51
CA ILE A 156 -2.29 3.24 12.74
C ILE A 156 -2.74 3.60 11.32
N PRO A 157 -2.00 3.18 10.26
CA PRO A 157 -2.32 3.55 8.88
C PRO A 157 -3.75 3.23 8.48
N CYS A 158 -4.30 2.10 8.93
CA CYS A 158 -5.69 1.72 8.66
C CYS A 158 -6.70 2.75 9.20
N VAL A 159 -6.56 3.15 10.47
CA VAL A 159 -7.45 4.14 11.12
C VAL A 159 -7.29 5.51 10.47
N GLY A 160 -6.05 5.94 10.24
CA GLY A 160 -5.77 7.21 9.60
C GLY A 160 -6.33 7.28 8.18
N LEU A 161 -6.18 6.23 7.37
CA LEU A 161 -6.75 6.17 6.02
C LEU A 161 -8.28 6.20 6.04
N TYR A 162 -8.93 5.50 6.99
CA TYR A 162 -10.38 5.57 7.16
C TYR A 162 -10.83 7.01 7.47
N ARG A 163 -10.21 7.67 8.46
CA ARG A 163 -10.58 9.04 8.85
C ARG A 163 -10.36 10.05 7.73
N ASN A 164 -9.24 9.96 7.02
CA ASN A 164 -8.88 10.89 5.94
C ASN A 164 -9.78 10.75 4.71
N PHE A 165 -10.35 9.57 4.46
CA PHE A 165 -11.10 9.31 3.23
C PHE A 165 -12.59 9.04 3.41
N LYS A 166 -13.12 8.89 4.64
CA LYS A 166 -14.55 8.58 4.85
C LYS A 166 -15.52 9.64 4.31
N GLU A 167 -15.09 10.90 4.22
CA GLU A 167 -15.87 12.03 3.68
C GLU A 167 -15.45 12.39 2.24
N SER A 168 -14.54 11.61 1.63
CA SER A 168 -13.88 11.96 0.37
C SER A 168 -14.06 10.88 -0.70
N ASP A 169 -14.17 11.33 -1.94
CA ASP A 169 -14.34 10.46 -3.12
C ASP A 169 -13.02 10.19 -3.86
N ILE A 170 -11.91 10.72 -3.34
CA ILE A 170 -10.63 10.77 -4.06
C ILE A 170 -9.91 9.41 -4.10
N GLU A 171 -10.07 8.59 -3.04
CA GLU A 171 -9.37 7.30 -2.89
C GLU A 171 -10.32 6.17 -2.47
N PRO A 172 -11.34 5.83 -3.29
CA PRO A 172 -12.38 4.87 -2.90
C PRO A 172 -11.82 3.47 -2.66
N VAL A 173 -10.72 3.10 -3.31
CA VAL A 173 -10.07 1.80 -3.11
C VAL A 173 -9.40 1.72 -1.74
N LEU A 174 -8.64 2.75 -1.34
CA LEU A 174 -7.95 2.75 -0.05
C LEU A 174 -8.93 2.88 1.11
N PHE A 175 -9.94 3.74 0.95
CA PHE A 175 -11.01 3.86 1.93
C PHE A 175 -11.73 2.53 2.12
N GLY A 176 -12.14 1.86 1.03
CA GLY A 176 -12.83 0.57 1.10
C GLY A 176 -11.98 -0.53 1.74
N CYS A 177 -10.68 -0.54 1.48
CA CYS A 177 -9.73 -1.43 2.16
C CYS A 177 -9.68 -1.17 3.67
N ALA A 178 -9.52 0.10 4.07
CA ALA A 178 -9.50 0.49 5.48
C ALA A 178 -10.85 0.21 6.18
N PHE A 179 -11.97 0.52 5.53
CA PHE A 179 -13.32 0.27 6.03
C PHE A 179 -13.55 -1.22 6.30
N LEU A 180 -13.27 -2.12 5.36
CA LEU A 180 -13.43 -3.56 5.58
C LEU A 180 -12.52 -4.08 6.70
N ASN A 181 -11.29 -3.57 6.78
CA ASN A 181 -10.36 -3.96 7.84
C ASN A 181 -10.85 -3.50 9.22
N ILE A 182 -11.29 -2.25 9.37
CA ILE A 182 -11.87 -1.75 10.63
C ILE A 182 -13.15 -2.50 10.98
N LEU A 183 -14.02 -2.76 10.01
CA LEU A 183 -15.26 -3.51 10.23
C LEU A 183 -14.96 -4.94 10.70
N SER A 184 -13.95 -5.61 10.12
CA SER A 184 -13.56 -6.98 10.46
C SER A 184 -13.10 -7.16 11.91
N LEU A 185 -12.61 -6.10 12.56
CA LEU A 185 -12.23 -6.11 13.98
C LEU A 185 -13.45 -6.30 14.91
N GLY A 186 -14.62 -5.84 14.48
CA GLY A 186 -15.84 -5.87 15.26
C GLY A 186 -15.87 -4.94 16.48
N HIS A 187 -17.06 -4.87 17.08
CA HIS A 187 -17.40 -3.89 18.12
C HIS A 187 -16.64 -4.02 19.44
N ARG A 188 -16.00 -5.16 19.70
CA ARG A 188 -15.20 -5.38 20.93
C ARG A 188 -13.77 -4.88 20.80
N SER A 189 -13.36 -4.46 19.61
CA SER A 189 -12.00 -4.01 19.36
C SER A 189 -11.71 -2.65 20.03
N PRO A 190 -10.46 -2.44 20.49
CA PRO A 190 -10.02 -1.13 21.00
C PRO A 190 -10.17 -0.01 19.98
N VAL A 191 -10.04 -0.32 18.68
CA VAL A 191 -10.21 0.64 17.59
C VAL A 191 -11.63 1.22 17.60
N TRP A 192 -12.65 0.37 17.72
CA TRP A 192 -14.04 0.86 17.77
C TRP A 192 -14.30 1.68 19.03
N ALA A 193 -13.74 1.27 20.16
CA ALA A 193 -13.97 1.95 21.44
C ALA A 193 -13.24 3.29 21.56
N GLY A 194 -11.98 3.37 21.10
CA GLY A 194 -11.08 4.49 21.34
C GLY A 194 -10.88 5.43 20.15
N CYS A 195 -10.99 4.93 18.92
CA CYS A 195 -10.59 5.70 17.73
C CYS A 195 -11.76 6.12 16.82
N LEU A 196 -12.98 5.66 17.09
CA LEU A 196 -14.13 5.93 16.23
C LEU A 196 -15.16 6.81 16.93
N THR A 197 -15.75 7.73 16.17
CA THR A 197 -16.84 8.57 16.69
C THR A 197 -18.09 7.73 16.95
N ARG A 198 -19.09 8.31 17.63
CA ARG A 198 -20.40 7.65 17.79
C ARG A 198 -21.05 7.35 16.43
N ASN A 199 -20.93 8.27 15.47
CA ASN A 199 -21.51 8.11 14.14
C ASN A 199 -20.79 7.01 13.36
N ASP A 200 -19.45 6.98 13.39
CA ASP A 200 -18.66 5.90 12.77
C ASP A 200 -19.09 4.53 13.28
N ARG A 201 -19.28 4.38 14.60
CA ARG A 201 -19.76 3.13 15.19
C ARG A 201 -21.17 2.75 14.73
N ALA A 202 -22.09 3.72 14.66
CA ALA A 202 -23.44 3.45 14.17
C ALA A 202 -23.44 2.91 12.73
N ILE A 203 -22.63 3.53 11.86
CA ILE A 203 -22.42 3.08 10.48
C ILE A 203 -21.84 1.67 10.45
N LEU A 204 -20.82 1.38 11.25
CA LEU A 204 -20.21 0.05 11.30
C LEU A 204 -21.15 -1.03 11.84
N TYR A 205 -22.01 -0.72 12.82
CA TYR A 205 -23.04 -1.65 13.28
C TYR A 205 -24.07 -1.95 12.19
N ALA A 206 -24.52 -0.93 11.46
CA ALA A 206 -25.42 -1.11 10.33
C ALA A 206 -24.77 -1.95 9.22
N ALA A 207 -23.54 -1.61 8.83
CA ALA A 207 -22.77 -2.37 7.85
C ALA A 207 -22.52 -3.83 8.29
N GLN A 208 -22.23 -4.08 9.57
CA GLN A 208 -22.07 -5.44 10.10
C GLN A 208 -23.34 -6.28 9.90
N ALA A 209 -24.52 -5.68 10.07
CA ALA A 209 -25.80 -6.37 9.84
C ALA A 209 -26.10 -6.59 8.35
N GLN A 210 -25.73 -5.62 7.49
CA GLN A 210 -25.97 -5.71 6.04
C GLN A 210 -24.95 -6.59 5.29
N LEU A 211 -23.74 -6.77 5.84
CA LEU A 211 -22.64 -7.53 5.23
C LEU A 211 -22.43 -8.92 5.86
N VAL A 212 -23.48 -9.52 6.40
CA VAL A 212 -23.46 -10.93 6.86
C VAL A 212 -23.18 -11.87 5.67
N ASN A 213 -23.77 -11.58 4.51
CA ASN A 213 -23.40 -12.16 3.22
C ASN A 213 -22.79 -11.05 2.36
N ALA A 214 -21.45 -11.06 2.20
CA ALA A 214 -20.78 -9.95 1.55
C ALA A 214 -21.05 -9.87 0.04
N SER A 215 -21.33 -11.01 -0.61
CA SER A 215 -21.67 -11.03 -2.05
C SER A 215 -22.96 -10.25 -2.32
N GLU A 216 -24.00 -10.53 -1.52
CA GLU A 216 -25.30 -9.86 -1.61
C GLU A 216 -25.21 -8.40 -1.15
N GLY A 217 -24.61 -8.15 0.01
CA GLY A 217 -24.54 -6.81 0.60
C GLY A 217 -23.69 -5.82 -0.21
N LEU A 218 -22.66 -6.30 -0.92
CA LEU A 218 -21.87 -5.48 -1.85
C LEU A 218 -22.44 -5.48 -3.28
N GLY A 219 -23.39 -6.36 -3.60
CA GLY A 219 -23.92 -6.54 -4.94
C GLY A 219 -22.83 -6.88 -5.96
N LEU A 220 -21.92 -7.79 -5.61
CA LEU A 220 -20.74 -8.13 -6.40
C LEU A 220 -20.58 -9.64 -6.52
N ASP A 221 -20.37 -10.13 -7.75
CA ASP A 221 -20.02 -11.54 -7.97
C ASP A 221 -18.58 -11.81 -7.52
N LEU A 222 -18.46 -12.64 -6.47
CA LEU A 222 -17.19 -13.10 -5.91
C LEU A 222 -16.74 -14.46 -6.49
N GLY A 223 -17.40 -14.96 -7.53
CA GLY A 223 -17.10 -16.24 -8.19
C GLY A 223 -15.66 -16.35 -8.71
N TRP A 224 -14.98 -15.23 -8.96
CA TRP A 224 -13.57 -15.20 -9.32
C TRP A 224 -12.66 -15.79 -8.24
N LEU A 225 -13.05 -15.76 -6.96
CA LEU A 225 -12.29 -16.35 -5.85
C LEU A 225 -12.24 -17.88 -5.92
N SER A 226 -13.25 -18.51 -6.52
CA SER A 226 -13.39 -19.97 -6.54
C SER A 226 -12.38 -20.64 -7.50
N ALA A 227 -12.00 -19.96 -8.57
CA ALA A 227 -11.12 -20.52 -9.58
C ALA A 227 -10.24 -19.45 -10.25
N PRO A 228 -8.95 -19.73 -10.50
CA PRO A 228 -8.06 -18.80 -11.17
C PRO A 228 -8.51 -18.48 -12.61
N ARG A 229 -9.16 -19.44 -13.29
CA ARG A 229 -9.54 -19.31 -14.71
C ARG A 229 -10.61 -18.25 -14.96
N SER A 230 -11.52 -18.01 -14.00
CA SER A 230 -12.49 -16.92 -14.09
C SER A 230 -11.84 -15.55 -13.84
N ALA A 231 -10.68 -15.52 -13.18
CA ALA A 231 -9.94 -14.31 -12.85
C ALA A 231 -8.80 -13.98 -13.85
N THR A 232 -8.53 -14.81 -14.86
CA THR A 232 -7.38 -14.62 -15.78
C THR A 232 -7.72 -14.78 -17.26
N PRO A 233 -7.52 -13.73 -18.09
CA PRO A 233 -7.76 -13.81 -19.54
C PRO A 233 -6.61 -14.43 -20.36
N GLY A 234 -5.58 -15.06 -19.75
CA GLY A 234 -4.39 -15.54 -20.45
C GLY A 234 -4.10 -17.04 -20.31
N GLN A 235 -3.56 -17.65 -21.38
CA GLN A 235 -2.98 -19.00 -21.32
C GLN A 235 -1.66 -18.98 -20.57
N LEU A 236 -1.68 -19.43 -19.31
CA LEU A 236 -0.48 -19.82 -18.58
C LEU A 236 0.06 -21.13 -19.16
N CYS A 237 1.38 -21.32 -19.18
CA CYS A 237 1.94 -22.64 -19.47
C CYS A 237 1.54 -23.63 -18.36
N ASP A 238 1.53 -24.93 -18.67
CA ASP A 238 1.04 -25.98 -17.74
C ASP A 238 1.71 -25.92 -16.37
N LYS A 239 3.03 -25.68 -16.32
CA LYS A 239 3.78 -25.54 -15.07
C LYS A 239 3.32 -24.35 -14.22
N CYS A 240 3.09 -23.19 -14.86
CA CYS A 240 2.62 -22.00 -14.15
C CYS A 240 1.13 -22.11 -13.80
N SER A 241 0.32 -22.81 -14.60
CA SER A 241 -1.09 -23.13 -14.28
C SER A 241 -1.21 -24.03 -13.06
N THR A 242 -0.43 -25.11 -12.96
CA THR A 242 -0.45 -26.02 -11.79
C THR A 242 -0.02 -25.30 -10.51
N ARG A 243 1.06 -24.51 -10.57
CA ARG A 243 1.51 -23.68 -9.44
C ARG A 243 0.49 -22.63 -9.04
N LEU A 244 -0.15 -22.00 -10.02
CA LEU A 244 -1.23 -21.05 -9.75
C LEU A 244 -2.35 -21.74 -8.99
N LEU A 245 -2.83 -22.89 -9.47
CA LEU A 245 -3.92 -23.62 -8.83
C LEU A 245 -3.59 -23.99 -7.38
N GLU A 246 -2.38 -24.50 -7.12
CA GLU A 246 -1.92 -24.83 -5.76
C GLU A 246 -1.94 -23.58 -4.85
N LYS A 247 -1.38 -22.46 -5.32
CA LYS A 247 -1.36 -21.20 -4.57
C LYS A 247 -2.75 -20.60 -4.38
N TRP A 248 -3.59 -20.68 -5.40
CA TRP A 248 -4.96 -20.20 -5.39
C TRP A 248 -5.77 -20.95 -4.34
N ASN A 249 -5.69 -22.28 -4.34
CA ASN A 249 -6.39 -23.12 -3.36
C ASN A 249 -5.97 -22.84 -1.91
N ARG A 250 -4.70 -22.50 -1.67
CA ARG A 250 -4.18 -22.12 -0.34
C ARG A 250 -4.50 -20.67 0.07
N SER A 251 -5.07 -19.87 -0.83
CA SER A 251 -5.35 -18.45 -0.60
C SER A 251 -6.81 -18.13 -0.92
N PHE A 252 -7.11 -17.60 -2.11
CA PHE A 252 -8.48 -17.24 -2.53
C PHE A 252 -9.46 -18.41 -2.54
N GLY A 253 -9.01 -19.61 -2.87
CA GLY A 253 -9.86 -20.81 -2.89
C GLY A 253 -10.36 -21.22 -1.50
N GLN A 254 -9.59 -20.95 -0.43
CA GLN A 254 -10.07 -21.15 0.93
C GLN A 254 -11.10 -20.09 1.31
N CYS A 255 -10.81 -18.82 0.99
CA CYS A 255 -11.75 -17.71 1.15
C CYS A 255 -13.09 -18.00 0.48
N SER A 256 -13.08 -18.45 -0.79
CA SER A 256 -14.30 -18.78 -1.54
C SER A 256 -15.16 -19.87 -0.89
N LYS A 257 -14.57 -20.83 -0.17
CA LYS A 257 -15.30 -21.91 0.50
C LYS A 257 -15.98 -21.44 1.79
N ASP A 258 -15.36 -20.46 2.45
CA ASP A 258 -15.80 -19.96 3.76
C ASP A 258 -16.76 -18.76 3.66
N LEU A 259 -16.88 -18.15 2.47
CA LEU A 259 -17.86 -17.09 2.16
C LEU A 259 -19.31 -17.61 2.19
N GLY A 260 -20.25 -16.72 2.51
CA GLY A 260 -21.67 -17.06 2.57
C GLY A 260 -22.03 -17.90 3.79
N SER A 261 -21.18 -17.90 4.82
CA SER A 261 -21.37 -18.72 6.02
C SER A 261 -22.56 -18.28 6.90
N GLY A 262 -23.09 -17.08 6.68
CA GLY A 262 -24.17 -16.49 7.48
C GLY A 262 -23.74 -15.99 8.86
N TYR A 263 -22.46 -16.13 9.23
CA TYR A 263 -21.95 -15.61 10.50
C TYR A 263 -21.56 -14.13 10.36
N PRO A 264 -21.97 -13.26 11.31
CA PRO A 264 -21.58 -11.86 11.30
C PRO A 264 -20.05 -11.68 11.20
N LEU A 265 -19.63 -10.72 10.38
CA LEU A 265 -18.24 -10.36 10.11
C LEU A 265 -17.36 -11.44 9.45
N LYS A 266 -17.77 -12.71 9.36
CA LYS A 266 -16.91 -13.77 8.80
C LYS A 266 -16.52 -13.46 7.34
N ASP A 267 -17.49 -13.13 6.50
CA ASP A 267 -17.24 -12.77 5.11
C ASP A 267 -16.39 -11.49 5.01
N VAL A 268 -16.68 -10.48 5.84
CA VAL A 268 -15.91 -9.23 5.90
C VAL A 268 -14.45 -9.49 6.25
N SER A 269 -14.18 -10.33 7.25
CA SER A 269 -12.82 -10.70 7.66
C SER A 269 -12.06 -11.43 6.55
N LEU A 270 -12.74 -12.26 5.76
CA LEU A 270 -12.14 -12.91 4.59
C LEU A 270 -11.80 -11.90 3.49
N LEU A 271 -12.70 -10.95 3.21
CA LEU A 271 -12.47 -9.90 2.22
C LEU A 271 -11.38 -8.91 2.64
N ALA A 272 -11.28 -8.59 3.92
CA ALA A 272 -10.20 -7.77 4.48
C ALA A 272 -8.80 -8.39 4.28
N GLN A 273 -8.72 -9.72 4.13
CA GLN A 273 -7.47 -10.47 3.91
C GLN A 273 -7.09 -10.66 2.43
N LEU A 274 -7.87 -10.15 1.47
CA LEU A 274 -7.56 -10.26 0.04
C LEU A 274 -6.12 -9.80 -0.33
N PRO A 275 -5.58 -8.69 0.22
CA PRO A 275 -4.20 -8.28 -0.04
C PRO A 275 -3.17 -9.31 0.46
N THR A 276 -3.42 -9.96 1.60
CA THR A 276 -2.58 -11.05 2.13
C THR A 276 -2.61 -12.27 1.21
N TYR A 277 -3.78 -12.64 0.69
CA TYR A 277 -3.92 -13.73 -0.28
C TYR A 277 -3.20 -13.42 -1.59
N ARG A 278 -3.33 -12.19 -2.10
CA ARG A 278 -2.58 -11.71 -3.26
C ARG A 278 -1.08 -11.81 -3.03
N HIS A 279 -0.61 -11.45 -1.84
CA HIS A 279 0.81 -11.57 -1.47
C HIS A 279 1.29 -13.03 -1.55
N ILE A 280 0.53 -13.98 -1.01
CA ILE A 280 0.81 -15.43 -1.11
C ILE A 280 0.90 -15.88 -2.57
N ILE A 281 -0.01 -15.42 -3.43
CA ILE A 281 0.03 -15.72 -4.87
C ILE A 281 1.31 -15.17 -5.49
N SER A 282 1.68 -13.93 -5.21
CA SER A 282 2.87 -13.29 -5.80
C SER A 282 4.22 -13.89 -5.38
N SER A 283 4.25 -14.71 -4.33
CA SER A 283 5.48 -15.33 -3.83
C SER A 283 5.95 -16.51 -4.70
N GLY A 284 7.27 -16.78 -4.74
CA GLY A 284 7.79 -18.11 -5.11
C GLY A 284 7.58 -18.57 -6.57
N TRP A 285 7.39 -17.65 -7.53
CA TRP A 285 7.28 -18.02 -8.95
C TRP A 285 8.60 -18.55 -9.55
N GLY A 286 9.74 -18.13 -9.02
CA GLY A 286 11.08 -18.63 -9.38
C GLY A 286 11.38 -18.58 -10.88
N SER A 287 12.26 -19.47 -11.34
CA SER A 287 12.61 -19.63 -12.76
C SER A 287 11.53 -20.33 -13.61
N ALA A 288 10.48 -20.87 -12.98
CA ALA A 288 9.49 -21.73 -13.64
C ALA A 288 8.66 -21.00 -14.70
N CYS A 289 8.59 -19.67 -14.63
CA CYS A 289 7.87 -18.83 -15.59
C CYS A 289 8.81 -18.03 -16.54
N LYS A 290 10.10 -18.40 -16.63
CA LYS A 290 11.08 -17.75 -17.53
C LYS A 290 10.70 -17.79 -19.02
N GLN A 291 9.89 -18.78 -19.43
CA GLN A 291 9.47 -18.93 -20.83
C GLN A 291 8.45 -17.88 -21.29
N ASN A 292 7.77 -17.18 -20.37
CA ASN A 292 6.84 -16.11 -20.71
C ASN A 292 6.83 -15.05 -19.60
N SER A 293 7.81 -14.13 -19.63
CA SER A 293 8.03 -13.11 -18.58
C SER A 293 6.83 -12.20 -18.30
N ARG A 294 5.81 -12.20 -19.17
CA ARG A 294 4.60 -11.37 -19.04
C ARG A 294 3.44 -12.05 -18.31
N CYS A 295 3.46 -13.37 -18.14
CA CYS A 295 2.27 -14.08 -17.66
C CYS A 295 1.96 -13.84 -16.17
N VAL A 296 2.98 -13.82 -15.30
CA VAL A 296 2.79 -13.56 -13.85
C VAL A 296 2.38 -12.10 -13.59
N PRO A 297 3.04 -11.08 -14.17
CA PRO A 297 2.58 -9.70 -14.03
C PRO A 297 1.14 -9.48 -14.52
N THR A 298 0.75 -10.09 -15.63
CA THR A 298 -0.61 -9.97 -16.18
C THR A 298 -1.66 -10.61 -15.25
N LEU A 299 -1.37 -11.82 -14.74
CA LEU A 299 -2.19 -12.48 -13.73
C LEU A 299 -2.37 -11.59 -12.49
N LEU A 300 -1.27 -11.09 -11.95
CA LEU A 300 -1.31 -10.27 -10.73
C LEU A 300 -2.09 -8.97 -10.97
N GLY A 301 -1.94 -8.33 -12.13
CA GLY A 301 -2.73 -7.15 -12.49
C GLY A 301 -4.24 -7.44 -12.57
N SER A 302 -4.64 -8.63 -13.06
CA SER A 302 -6.04 -9.05 -13.08
C SER A 302 -6.59 -9.29 -11.67
N VAL A 303 -5.81 -9.97 -10.82
CA VAL A 303 -6.15 -10.15 -9.39
C VAL A 303 -6.26 -8.81 -8.69
N ASP A 304 -5.31 -7.91 -8.90
CA ASP A 304 -5.30 -6.56 -8.31
C ASP A 304 -6.55 -5.79 -8.73
N THR A 305 -6.99 -5.90 -9.99
CA THR A 305 -8.24 -5.28 -10.48
C THR A 305 -9.47 -5.80 -9.73
N HIS A 306 -9.60 -7.11 -9.55
CA HIS A 306 -10.73 -7.68 -8.82
C HIS A 306 -10.74 -7.26 -7.34
N ILE A 307 -9.58 -7.22 -6.69
CA ILE A 307 -9.47 -6.76 -5.30
C ILE A 307 -9.88 -5.28 -5.20
N GLN A 308 -9.43 -4.44 -6.13
CA GLN A 308 -9.81 -3.02 -6.18
C GLN A 308 -11.31 -2.83 -6.40
N GLN A 309 -11.96 -3.69 -7.21
CA GLN A 309 -13.42 -3.68 -7.37
C GLN A 309 -14.14 -3.99 -6.07
N VAL A 310 -13.69 -5.00 -5.31
CA VAL A 310 -14.25 -5.31 -3.97
C VAL A 310 -14.18 -4.10 -3.06
N PHE A 311 -13.01 -3.46 -2.96
CA PHE A 311 -12.86 -2.28 -2.09
C PHE A 311 -13.66 -1.07 -2.58
N THR A 312 -13.75 -0.84 -3.88
CA THR A 312 -14.59 0.24 -4.44
C THR A 312 -16.07 0.01 -4.11
N LYS A 313 -16.54 -1.24 -4.15
CA LYS A 313 -17.90 -1.61 -3.76
C LYS A 313 -18.13 -1.45 -2.26
N ALA A 314 -17.14 -1.79 -1.43
CA ALA A 314 -17.20 -1.56 0.01
C ALA A 314 -17.36 -0.06 0.34
N THR A 315 -16.65 0.82 -0.37
CA THR A 315 -16.82 2.28 -0.27
C THR A 315 -18.22 2.73 -0.66
N SER A 316 -18.74 2.19 -1.77
CA SER A 316 -20.10 2.52 -2.23
C SER A 316 -21.15 2.08 -1.21
N HIS A 317 -20.96 0.91 -0.61
CA HIS A 317 -21.80 0.40 0.46
C HIS A 317 -21.76 1.30 1.71
N TYR A 318 -20.55 1.69 2.16
CA TYR A 318 -20.40 2.63 3.28
C TYR A 318 -21.22 3.92 3.07
N LYS A 319 -21.08 4.54 1.88
CA LYS A 319 -21.81 5.77 1.55
C LYS A 319 -23.32 5.58 1.60
N LYS A 320 -23.82 4.47 1.07
CA LYS A 320 -25.24 4.12 1.15
C LYS A 320 -25.72 4.02 2.60
N VAL A 321 -24.95 3.36 3.47
CA VAL A 321 -25.28 3.27 4.90
C VAL A 321 -25.28 4.64 5.57
N VAL A 322 -24.36 5.53 5.20
CA VAL A 322 -24.33 6.91 5.69
C VAL A 322 -25.59 7.69 5.27
N GLU A 323 -26.07 7.50 4.05
CA GLU A 323 -27.29 8.16 3.55
C GLU A 323 -28.58 7.62 4.21
N GLU A 324 -28.56 6.37 4.70
CA GLU A 324 -29.70 5.72 5.35
C GLU A 324 -29.82 6.04 6.85
N LEU A 325 -28.80 6.66 7.47
CA LEU A 325 -28.72 6.98 8.90
C LEU A 325 -28.95 8.47 9.20
#